data_AF-A0A7V8Y533-F1
#
_entry.id   AF-A0A7V8Y533-F1
#
_cell.length_a   1.000
_cell.length_b   1.000
_cell.length_c   1.000
_cell.angle_alpha   90.00
_cell.angle_beta   90.00
_cell.angle_gamma   90.00
#
_symmetry.space_group_name_H-M   'P 1'
#
loop_
_entity.id
_entity.type
_entity.pdbx_description
1 polymer ?
#
loop_
_entity_poly.entity_id
_entity_poly.type
_entity_poly.pdbx_seq_one_letter_code
_entity_poly.pdbx_strand_id
1 'polypeptide(L)'
;MFEHDLLDSPNAAPAFDATRWSQYAPDGLLADMLSEQSGGSDFERLERIGAWDKVIAWAQASQAREIAGYVACTTEDAESATAEVGLMLRVVARTAAARIGTAVDLVQRLPAVRAALAAGEISLPAARTVVDETLQLPAHEARAVADAVLEHAS
;
A
#
# COMPACT_ATOMS: atom_id res chain seq x y z
N MET A 1 60.55 10.95 -17.93
CA MET A 1 60.43 10.74 -16.48
C MET A 1 59.00 10.34 -16.26
N PHE A 2 58.76 9.04 -16.34
CA PHE A 2 57.45 8.41 -16.24
C PHE A 2 57.28 7.99 -14.78
N GLU A 3 56.29 8.54 -14.09
CA GLU A 3 55.80 7.96 -12.83
C GLU A 3 54.37 7.51 -13.08
N HIS A 4 54.26 6.22 -13.36
CA HIS A 4 53.03 5.46 -13.47
C HIS A 4 52.98 4.59 -12.22
N ASP A 5 52.47 5.13 -11.11
CA ASP A 5 52.31 4.38 -9.86
C ASP A 5 50.95 4.72 -9.25
N LEU A 6 49.94 4.00 -9.74
CA LEU A 6 48.57 3.95 -9.20
C LEU A 6 48.00 2.57 -9.56
N LEU A 7 48.68 1.51 -9.11
CA LEU A 7 48.16 0.16 -9.08
C LEU A 7 48.46 -0.45 -7.71
N ASP A 8 47.58 -0.16 -6.76
CA ASP A 8 47.06 -1.19 -5.84
C ASP A 8 45.86 -0.61 -5.09
N SER A 9 44.69 -0.60 -5.74
CA SER A 9 43.43 -0.56 -5.00
C SER A 9 43.18 -1.96 -4.46
N PRO A 10 43.20 -2.19 -3.14
CA PRO A 10 42.93 -3.50 -2.60
C PRO A 10 41.44 -3.83 -2.83
N ASN A 11 41.23 -4.88 -3.62
CA ASN A 11 40.09 -5.77 -3.51
C ASN A 11 38.73 -5.13 -3.82
N ALA A 12 38.34 -5.14 -5.09
CA ALA A 12 36.93 -5.11 -5.47
C ALA A 12 36.25 -6.32 -4.80
N ALA A 13 35.65 -6.08 -3.63
CA ALA A 13 34.75 -7.02 -3.01
C ALA A 13 33.73 -7.48 -4.08
N PRO A 14 33.34 -8.76 -4.12
CA PRO A 14 32.29 -9.19 -5.01
C PRO A 14 31.09 -8.27 -4.79
N ALA A 15 30.49 -7.77 -5.88
CA ALA A 15 29.25 -7.01 -5.82
C ALA A 15 28.23 -7.88 -5.06
N PHE A 16 28.09 -7.61 -3.76
CA PHE A 16 27.17 -8.32 -2.91
C PHE A 16 25.78 -8.12 -3.48
N ASP A 17 25.04 -9.22 -3.57
CA ASP A 17 23.69 -9.31 -4.10
C ASP A 17 22.83 -8.22 -3.44
N ALA A 18 22.64 -7.10 -4.14
CA ALA A 18 22.01 -5.93 -3.56
C ALA A 18 20.57 -6.32 -3.17
N THR A 19 20.22 -6.11 -1.90
CA THR A 19 18.99 -6.67 -1.35
C THR A 19 17.78 -6.13 -2.11
N ARG A 20 17.02 -7.03 -2.74
CA ARG A 20 15.77 -6.69 -3.46
C ARG A 20 14.61 -6.61 -2.48
N TRP A 21 14.51 -5.51 -1.75
CA TRP A 21 13.50 -5.30 -0.72
C TRP A 21 12.06 -5.45 -1.24
N SER A 22 11.83 -5.14 -2.52
CA SER A 22 10.53 -5.26 -3.16
C SER A 22 9.98 -6.70 -3.22
N GLN A 23 10.85 -7.72 -3.08
CA GLN A 23 10.46 -9.14 -3.17
C GLN A 23 9.80 -9.67 -1.90
N TYR A 24 9.96 -8.99 -0.76
CA TYR A 24 9.36 -9.43 0.50
C TYR A 24 7.86 -9.17 0.52
N ALA A 25 7.14 -9.98 1.29
CA ALA A 25 5.72 -9.77 1.56
C ALA A 25 5.52 -8.46 2.34
N PRO A 26 4.51 -7.63 2.01
CA PRO A 26 4.24 -6.43 2.78
C PRO A 26 3.51 -6.77 4.06
N ASP A 27 4.26 -6.82 5.16
CA ASP A 27 3.74 -7.09 6.49
C ASP A 27 4.48 -6.26 7.56
N GLY A 28 4.14 -6.51 8.82
CA GLY A 28 4.80 -5.85 9.94
C GLY A 28 6.28 -6.19 10.08
N LEU A 29 6.71 -7.38 9.64
CA LEU A 29 8.12 -7.79 9.71
C LEU A 29 8.95 -7.03 8.67
N LEU A 30 8.44 -6.87 7.45
CA LEU A 30 9.09 -6.04 6.43
C LEU A 30 9.22 -4.59 6.91
N ALA A 31 8.17 -4.03 7.52
CA ALA A 31 8.20 -2.68 8.08
C ALA A 31 9.29 -2.53 9.15
N ASP A 32 9.40 -3.51 10.05
CA ASP A 32 10.41 -3.56 11.11
C ASP A 32 11.83 -3.62 10.52
N MET A 33 12.09 -4.59 9.64
CA MET A 33 13.39 -4.73 8.96
C MET A 33 13.80 -3.47 8.21
N LEU A 34 12.87 -2.83 7.48
CA LEU A 34 13.12 -1.58 6.74
C LEU A 34 13.47 -0.42 7.66
N SER A 35 12.89 -0.37 8.87
CA SER A 35 13.13 0.70 9.84
C SER A 35 14.55 0.67 10.42
N GLU A 36 15.16 -0.51 10.48
CA GLU A 36 16.53 -0.71 10.95
C GLU A 36 17.59 -0.40 9.88
N GLN A 37 17.20 -0.32 8.61
CA GLN A 37 18.14 -0.08 7.52
C GLN A 37 18.60 1.38 7.44
N SER A 38 19.92 1.57 7.35
CA SER A 38 20.52 2.85 7.03
C SER A 38 21.67 2.69 6.02
N GLY A 39 21.90 3.70 5.19
CA GLY A 39 22.93 3.65 4.15
C GLY A 39 22.58 2.74 2.96
N GLY A 40 23.59 2.07 2.41
CA GLY A 40 23.48 1.25 1.20
C GLY A 40 23.63 2.04 -0.11
N SER A 41 23.67 1.30 -1.21
CA SER A 41 23.76 1.84 -2.57
C SER A 41 22.48 2.59 -2.97
N ASP A 42 22.57 3.41 -4.02
CA ASP A 42 21.39 4.08 -4.59
C ASP A 42 20.32 3.08 -5.05
N PHE A 43 20.74 1.93 -5.59
CA PHE A 43 19.85 0.85 -5.98
C PHE A 43 19.09 0.28 -4.76
N GLU A 44 19.79 -0.04 -3.67
CA GLU A 44 19.13 -0.54 -2.46
C GLU A 44 18.18 0.50 -1.85
N ARG A 45 18.50 1.79 -1.99
CA ARG A 45 17.61 2.87 -1.56
C ARG A 45 16.32 2.89 -2.39
N LEU A 46 16.40 2.70 -3.71
CA LEU A 46 15.23 2.57 -4.59
C LEU A 46 14.39 1.34 -4.23
N GLU A 47 15.03 0.19 -3.99
CA GLU A 47 14.35 -1.03 -3.54
C GLU A 47 13.58 -0.80 -2.22
N ARG A 48 14.19 -0.10 -1.25
CA ARG A 48 13.51 0.24 0.01
C ARG A 48 12.34 1.21 -0.18
N ILE A 49 12.41 2.14 -1.14
CA ILE A 49 11.28 3.01 -1.48
C ILE A 49 10.09 2.16 -1.96
N GLY A 50 10.33 1.23 -2.89
CA GLY A 50 9.29 0.32 -3.37
C GLY A 50 8.73 -0.57 -2.25
N ALA A 51 9.60 -1.10 -1.38
CA ALA A 51 9.18 -1.93 -0.25
C ALA A 51 8.31 -1.16 0.76
N TRP A 52 8.66 0.09 1.08
CA TRP A 52 7.81 0.95 1.91
C TRP A 52 6.46 1.24 1.26
N ASP A 53 6.40 1.45 -0.06
CA ASP A 53 5.12 1.65 -0.75
C ASP A 53 4.20 0.42 -0.60
N LYS A 54 4.75 -0.80 -0.74
CA LYS A 54 3.99 -2.04 -0.50
C LYS A 54 3.50 -2.13 0.95
N VAL A 55 4.33 -1.79 1.94
CA VAL A 55 3.94 -1.77 3.37
C VAL A 55 2.82 -0.76 3.61
N ILE A 56 2.89 0.42 3.00
CA ILE A 56 1.85 1.45 3.10
C ILE A 56 0.53 0.93 2.52
N ALA A 57 0.57 0.32 1.32
CA ALA A 57 -0.60 -0.29 0.68
C ALA A 57 -1.24 -1.36 1.57
N TRP A 58 -0.44 -2.29 2.11
CA TRP A 58 -0.90 -3.31 3.05
C TRP A 58 -1.54 -2.73 4.32
N ALA A 59 -0.90 -1.74 4.94
CA ALA A 59 -1.41 -1.09 6.14
C ALA A 59 -2.75 -0.36 5.87
N GLN A 60 -2.88 0.25 4.69
CA GLN A 60 -4.12 0.90 4.25
C GLN A 60 -5.24 -0.11 3.98
N ALA A 61 -4.95 -1.25 3.37
CA ALA A 61 -5.92 -2.34 3.21
C ALA A 61 -6.39 -2.90 4.56
N SER A 62 -5.47 -3.02 5.52
CA SER A 62 -5.77 -3.47 6.87
C SER A 62 -6.66 -2.46 7.62
N GLN A 63 -6.33 -1.16 7.56
CA GLN A 63 -7.16 -0.10 8.13
C GLN A 63 -8.56 -0.04 7.48
N ALA A 64 -8.66 -0.21 6.16
CA ALA A 64 -9.96 -0.24 5.47
C ALA A 64 -10.85 -1.38 6.00
N ARG A 65 -10.29 -2.56 6.27
CA ARG A 65 -11.02 -3.67 6.88
C ARG A 65 -11.55 -3.32 8.26
N GLU A 66 -10.74 -2.69 9.12
CA GLU A 66 -11.16 -2.27 10.46
C GLU A 66 -12.25 -1.20 10.42
N ILE A 67 -12.13 -0.19 9.54
CA ILE A 67 -13.14 0.87 9.36
C ILE A 67 -14.47 0.25 8.92
N ALA A 68 -14.46 -0.61 7.89
CA ALA A 68 -15.66 -1.25 7.40
C ALA A 68 -16.29 -2.17 8.45
N GLY A 69 -15.47 -2.90 9.22
CA GLY A 69 -15.93 -3.76 10.32
C GLY A 69 -16.59 -2.96 11.44
N TYR A 70 -15.98 -1.83 11.84
CA TYR A 70 -16.55 -0.92 12.83
C TYR A 70 -17.91 -0.37 12.38
N VAL A 71 -17.99 0.18 11.16
CA VAL A 71 -19.25 0.75 10.63
C VAL A 71 -20.34 -0.30 10.45
N ALA A 72 -19.98 -1.56 10.17
CA ALA A 72 -20.95 -2.65 10.06
C ALA A 72 -21.52 -3.11 11.41
N CYS A 73 -20.78 -2.92 12.51
CA CYS A 73 -21.14 -3.45 13.84
C CYS A 73 -21.61 -2.38 14.83
N THR A 74 -21.30 -1.10 14.58
CA THR A 74 -21.68 -0.02 15.50
C THR A 74 -23.20 0.17 15.56
N THR A 75 -23.69 0.55 16.74
CA THR A 75 -25.10 0.92 16.95
C THR A 75 -25.35 2.42 16.78
N GLU A 76 -24.27 3.21 16.62
CA GLU A 76 -24.35 4.64 16.37
C GLU A 76 -24.95 4.93 14.99
N ASP A 77 -25.59 6.10 14.84
CA ASP A 77 -26.00 6.56 13.52
C ASP A 77 -24.79 6.89 12.63
N ALA A 78 -25.04 7.04 11.32
CA ALA A 78 -23.99 7.25 10.33
C ALA A 78 -23.16 8.54 10.55
N GLU A 79 -23.78 9.59 11.10
CA GLU A 79 -23.09 10.86 11.37
C GLU A 79 -22.14 10.71 12.56
N SER A 80 -22.63 10.10 13.64
CA SER A 80 -21.88 9.82 14.86
C SER A 80 -20.72 8.84 14.58
N ALA A 81 -20.98 7.74 13.86
CA ALA A 81 -19.93 6.82 13.42
C ALA A 81 -18.85 7.51 12.55
N THR A 82 -19.27 8.44 11.68
CA THR A 82 -18.34 9.23 10.86
C THR A 82 -17.49 10.18 11.72
N ALA A 83 -18.08 10.81 12.72
CA ALA A 83 -17.39 11.70 13.65
C ALA A 83 -16.36 10.92 14.49
N GLU A 84 -16.69 9.72 14.99
CA GLU A 84 -15.77 8.86 15.73
C GLU A 84 -14.56 8.44 14.90
N VAL A 85 -14.79 7.98 13.66
CA VAL A 85 -13.71 7.64 12.73
C VAL A 85 -12.86 8.88 12.42
N GLY A 86 -13.48 10.04 12.21
CA GLY A 86 -12.79 11.31 11.99
C GLY A 86 -11.90 11.71 13.16
N LEU A 87 -12.41 11.58 14.39
CA LEU A 87 -11.67 11.85 15.62
C LEU A 87 -10.45 10.93 15.75
N MET A 88 -10.64 9.62 15.57
CA MET A 88 -9.57 8.62 15.69
C MET A 88 -8.47 8.83 14.65
N LEU A 89 -8.85 9.16 13.41
CA LEU A 89 -7.92 9.39 12.30
C LEU A 89 -7.36 10.81 12.26
N ARG A 90 -7.83 11.72 13.12
CA ARG A 90 -7.46 13.15 13.17
C ARG A 90 -7.74 13.86 11.84
N VAL A 91 -8.90 13.59 11.25
CA VAL A 91 -9.34 14.20 9.98
C VAL A 91 -10.73 14.82 10.12
N VAL A 92 -11.05 15.77 9.24
CA VAL A 92 -12.38 16.40 9.19
C VAL A 92 -13.44 15.40 8.75
N ALA A 93 -14.70 15.62 9.17
CA ALA A 93 -15.83 14.71 8.92
C ALA A 93 -15.99 14.34 7.43
N ARG A 94 -15.81 15.30 6.51
CA ARG A 94 -15.88 15.03 5.06
C ARG A 94 -14.83 14.02 4.59
N THR A 95 -13.61 14.10 5.14
CA THR A 95 -12.53 13.15 4.85
C THR A 95 -12.79 11.80 5.50
N ALA A 96 -13.33 11.77 6.71
CA ALA A 96 -13.75 10.54 7.38
C ALA A 96 -14.83 9.80 6.57
N ALA A 97 -15.87 10.51 6.13
CA ALA A 97 -16.94 9.96 5.30
C ALA A 97 -16.39 9.35 3.99
N ALA A 98 -15.48 10.07 3.31
CA ALA A 98 -14.84 9.55 2.11
C ALA A 98 -14.02 8.27 2.38
N ARG A 99 -13.27 8.22 3.49
CA ARG A 99 -12.52 7.03 3.91
C ARG A 99 -13.44 5.85 4.25
N ILE A 100 -14.54 6.10 4.95
CA ILE A 100 -15.55 5.08 5.25
C ILE A 100 -16.14 4.53 3.95
N GLY A 101 -16.55 5.39 3.01
CA GLY A 101 -17.07 4.97 1.71
C GLY A 101 -16.09 4.07 0.97
N THR A 102 -14.83 4.51 0.83
CA THR A 102 -13.77 3.70 0.20
C THR A 102 -13.59 2.36 0.93
N ALA A 103 -13.55 2.37 2.26
CA ALA A 103 -13.35 1.15 3.06
C ALA A 103 -14.49 0.14 2.86
N VAL A 104 -15.74 0.61 2.90
CA VAL A 104 -16.92 -0.21 2.68
C VAL A 104 -16.94 -0.78 1.26
N ASP A 105 -16.66 0.03 0.24
CA ASP A 105 -16.61 -0.43 -1.16
C ASP A 105 -15.54 -1.51 -1.35
N LEU A 106 -14.31 -1.28 -0.85
CA LEU A 106 -13.21 -2.26 -0.95
C LEU A 106 -13.53 -3.58 -0.24
N VAL A 107 -14.23 -3.55 0.89
CA VAL A 107 -14.53 -4.75 1.68
C VAL A 107 -15.73 -5.51 1.13
N GLN A 108 -16.79 -4.82 0.73
CA GLN A 108 -18.07 -5.44 0.38
C GLN A 108 -18.28 -5.61 -1.13
N ARG A 109 -17.85 -4.62 -1.92
CA ARG A 109 -18.09 -4.59 -3.37
C ARG A 109 -16.89 -5.09 -4.16
N LEU A 110 -15.67 -4.68 -3.79
CA LEU A 110 -14.44 -4.87 -4.57
C LEU A 110 -13.36 -5.67 -3.82
N PRO A 111 -13.63 -6.90 -3.37
CA PRO A 111 -12.69 -7.67 -2.55
C PRO A 111 -11.37 -8.00 -3.27
N ALA A 112 -11.38 -8.13 -4.61
CA ALA A 112 -10.17 -8.34 -5.42
C ALA A 112 -9.23 -7.12 -5.38
N VAL A 113 -9.78 -5.91 -5.50
CA VAL A 113 -9.01 -4.66 -5.37
C VAL A 113 -8.41 -4.54 -3.97
N ARG A 114 -9.17 -4.90 -2.93
CA ARG A 114 -8.65 -4.94 -1.56
C ARG A 114 -7.52 -5.96 -1.42
N ALA A 115 -7.61 -7.13 -2.07
CA ALA A 115 -6.58 -8.15 -2.03
C ALA A 115 -5.30 -7.68 -2.72
N ALA A 116 -5.40 -7.06 -3.90
CA ALA A 116 -4.26 -6.47 -4.61
C ALA A 116 -3.59 -5.35 -3.79
N LEU A 117 -4.39 -4.49 -3.16
CA LEU A 117 -3.88 -3.45 -2.23
C LEU A 117 -3.17 -4.09 -1.03
N ALA A 118 -3.73 -5.15 -0.46
CA ALA A 118 -3.13 -5.87 0.67
C ALA A 118 -1.82 -6.58 0.29
N ALA A 119 -1.69 -7.02 -0.96
CA ALA A 119 -0.48 -7.62 -1.51
C ALA A 119 0.59 -6.59 -1.92
N GLY A 120 0.25 -5.29 -1.89
CA GLY A 120 1.13 -4.21 -2.35
C GLY A 120 1.32 -4.20 -3.86
N GLU A 121 0.40 -4.81 -4.62
CA GLU A 121 0.42 -4.83 -6.10
C GLU A 121 -0.11 -3.51 -6.67
N ILE A 122 -1.01 -2.84 -5.93
CA ILE A 122 -1.52 -1.52 -6.27
C ILE A 122 -1.42 -0.59 -5.06
N SER A 123 -1.40 0.72 -5.31
CA SER A 123 -1.46 1.76 -4.28
C SER A 123 -2.91 2.16 -3.97
N LEU A 124 -3.15 2.80 -2.82
CA LEU A 124 -4.48 3.30 -2.47
C LEU A 124 -5.05 4.32 -3.47
N PRO A 125 -4.27 5.24 -4.09
CA PRO A 125 -4.76 6.06 -5.19
C PRO A 125 -5.32 5.23 -6.35
N ALA A 126 -4.63 4.16 -6.79
CA ALA A 126 -5.13 3.28 -7.84
C ALA A 126 -6.40 2.54 -7.41
N ALA A 127 -6.43 2.03 -6.18
CA ALA A 127 -7.63 1.40 -5.62
C ALA A 127 -8.83 2.35 -5.59
N ARG A 128 -8.62 3.63 -5.25
CA ARG A 128 -9.65 4.67 -5.28
C ARG A 128 -10.15 4.97 -6.67
N THR A 129 -9.27 5.01 -7.67
CA THR A 129 -9.70 5.13 -9.07
C THR A 129 -10.65 4.01 -9.45
N VAL A 130 -10.35 2.76 -9.10
CA VAL A 130 -11.26 1.63 -9.38
C VAL A 130 -12.59 1.80 -8.64
N VAL A 131 -12.58 2.24 -7.38
CA VAL A 131 -13.80 2.56 -6.63
C VAL A 131 -14.63 3.62 -7.37
N ASP A 132 -14.01 4.75 -7.71
CA ASP A 132 -14.67 5.91 -8.33
C ASP A 132 -15.28 5.55 -9.69
N GLU A 133 -14.52 4.86 -10.55
CA GLU A 133 -14.96 4.45 -11.89
C GLU A 133 -16.06 3.37 -11.87
N THR A 134 -16.19 2.63 -10.76
CA THR A 134 -17.22 1.59 -10.60
C THR A 134 -18.40 2.02 -9.71
N LEU A 135 -18.45 3.28 -9.26
CA LEU A 135 -19.50 3.78 -8.36
C LEU A 135 -20.92 3.59 -8.93
N GLN A 136 -21.09 3.81 -10.23
CA GLN A 136 -22.41 3.73 -10.88
C GLN A 136 -22.79 2.31 -11.32
N LEU A 137 -21.90 1.33 -11.14
CA LEU A 137 -22.12 -0.04 -11.58
C LEU A 137 -22.76 -0.90 -10.46
N PRO A 138 -23.70 -1.79 -10.80
CA PRO A 138 -24.13 -2.84 -9.90
C PRO A 138 -22.94 -3.67 -9.38
N ALA A 139 -23.04 -4.20 -8.16
CA ALA A 139 -21.91 -4.87 -7.51
C ALA A 139 -21.28 -6.01 -8.32
N HIS A 140 -22.08 -6.75 -9.09
CA HIS A 140 -21.57 -7.85 -9.93
C HIS A 140 -20.77 -7.34 -11.15
N GLU A 141 -21.22 -6.27 -11.81
CA GLU A 141 -20.51 -5.63 -12.92
C GLU A 141 -19.25 -4.90 -12.44
N ALA A 142 -19.34 -4.21 -11.30
CA ALA A 142 -18.20 -3.55 -10.67
C ALA A 142 -17.05 -4.54 -10.39
N ARG A 143 -17.37 -5.75 -9.92
CA ARG A 143 -16.39 -6.82 -9.70
C ARG A 143 -15.75 -7.28 -11.00
N ALA A 144 -16.54 -7.55 -12.03
CA ALA A 144 -16.02 -7.99 -13.32
C ALA A 144 -15.08 -6.94 -13.95
N VAL A 145 -15.42 -5.65 -13.86
CA VAL A 145 -14.55 -4.55 -14.32
C VAL A 145 -13.27 -4.48 -13.48
N ALA A 146 -13.38 -4.58 -12.16
CA ALA A 146 -12.22 -4.54 -11.28
C ALA A 146 -11.25 -5.70 -11.55
N ASP A 147 -11.76 -6.91 -11.73
CA ASP A 147 -10.93 -8.08 -12.05
C ASP A 147 -10.19 -7.87 -13.38
N ALA A 148 -10.89 -7.38 -14.42
CA ALA A 148 -10.28 -7.06 -15.71
C ALA A 148 -9.23 -5.94 -15.63
N VAL A 149 -9.44 -4.91 -14.80
CA VAL A 149 -8.46 -3.84 -14.59
C VAL A 149 -7.20 -4.37 -13.90
N LEU A 150 -7.34 -5.23 -12.89
CA LEU A 150 -6.21 -5.81 -12.16
C LEU A 150 -5.34 -6.72 -13.05
N GLU A 151 -5.95 -7.46 -13.99
CA GLU A 151 -5.21 -8.25 -14.99
C GLU A 151 -4.26 -7.41 -15.86
N HIS A 152 -4.55 -6.11 -16.05
CA HIS A 152 -3.71 -5.20 -16.85
C HIS A 152 -2.76 -4.34 -15.99
N ALA A 153 -2.90 -4.37 -14.67
CA ALA A 153 -2.13 -3.57 -13.72
C ALA A 153 -0.97 -4.34 -13.07
N SER A 154 -0.93 -5.67 -13.25
CA SER A 154 0.12 -6.59 -12.77
C SER A 154 1.10 -6.98 -13.88
#